data_AF-A0A372QL05-F1
#
_entry.id   AF-A0A372QL05-F1
#
_cell.length_a   1.000
_cell.length_b   1.000
_cell.length_c   1.000
_cell.angle_alpha   90.00
_cell.angle_beta   90.00
_cell.angle_gamma   90.00
#
_symmetry.space_group_name_H-M   'P 1'
#
loop_
_entity.id
_entity.type
_entity.pdbx_description
1 polymer ?
#
loop_
_entity_poly.entity_id
_entity_poly.type
_entity_poly.pdbx_seq_one_letter_code
_entity_poly.pdbx_strand_id
1 'polypeptide(L)'
;MISFDSSSATVKFLTTEPPLTRSCAILPIYMIDKDNDNPYYDDTIMKYMSRPQLPEIDQLTYPQYYERYSITPSSPDTTPHQIYHDSLNNYVVKRSKEIIIRHRFLRIEDGELFFYQQLLLNVPVRSEADYKITPDETYREKFLSLYPVTLTP
;
A
#
# COMPACT_ATOMS: atom_id res chain seq x y z
N MET A 1 -11.91 -28.93 30.36
CA MET A 1 -12.56 -28.61 29.07
C MET A 1 -11.67 -27.58 28.40
N ILE A 2 -10.85 -27.99 27.42
CA ILE A 2 -9.96 -27.07 26.70
C ILE A 2 -10.74 -26.63 25.46
N SER A 3 -11.18 -25.37 25.46
CA SER A 3 -11.79 -24.74 24.30
C SER A 3 -10.69 -24.48 23.28
N PHE A 4 -10.67 -25.22 22.17
CA PHE A 4 -9.88 -24.84 21.01
C PHE A 4 -10.59 -23.67 20.34
N ASP A 5 -10.06 -22.47 20.54
CA ASP A 5 -10.55 -21.27 19.88
C ASP A 5 -10.10 -21.31 18.42
N SER A 6 -11.00 -21.71 17.51
CA SER A 6 -10.75 -21.68 16.07
C SER A 6 -10.84 -20.24 15.57
N SER A 7 -9.89 -19.40 15.97
CA SER A 7 -9.83 -18.02 15.50
C SER A 7 -9.43 -18.01 14.02
N SER A 8 -10.28 -17.46 13.15
CA SER A 8 -9.94 -17.20 11.76
C SER A 8 -9.23 -15.84 11.66
N ALA A 9 -8.02 -15.82 11.10
CA ALA A 9 -7.32 -14.58 10.80
C ALA A 9 -7.56 -14.17 9.34
N THR A 10 -7.96 -12.92 9.12
CA THR A 10 -8.06 -12.36 7.76
C THR A 10 -6.66 -12.11 7.22
N VAL A 11 -6.41 -12.56 5.98
CA VAL A 11 -5.16 -12.35 5.27
C VAL A 11 -5.41 -11.51 4.03
N LYS A 12 -4.57 -10.51 3.77
CA LYS A 12 -4.58 -9.72 2.54
C LYS A 12 -3.23 -9.79 1.85
N PHE A 13 -3.24 -10.10 0.55
CA PHE A 13 -2.06 -10.03 -0.31
C PHE A 13 -1.98 -8.63 -0.94
N LEU A 14 -0.83 -7.98 -0.81
CA LEU A 14 -0.53 -6.68 -1.39
C LEU A 14 0.37 -6.82 -2.61
N THR A 15 0.11 -6.00 -3.63
CA THR A 15 1.02 -5.82 -4.76
C THR A 15 2.20 -4.96 -4.34
N THR A 16 3.38 -5.25 -4.87
CA THR A 16 4.63 -4.53 -4.60
C THR A 16 5.42 -4.29 -5.89
N GLU A 17 4.71 -4.22 -7.02
CA GLU A 17 5.33 -3.97 -8.33
C GLU A 17 5.46 -2.46 -8.55
N PRO A 18 6.63 -1.99 -9.02
CA PRO A 18 6.83 -0.59 -9.36
C PRO A 18 5.91 -0.19 -10.53
N PRO A 19 5.64 1.12 -10.69
CA PRO A 19 4.65 1.61 -11.65
C PRO A 19 4.82 1.07 -13.08
N LEU A 20 6.06 0.94 -13.57
CA LEU A 20 6.35 0.49 -14.93
C LEU A 20 5.97 -0.96 -15.21
N THR A 21 5.90 -1.80 -14.17
CA THR A 21 5.62 -3.24 -14.32
C THR A 21 4.28 -3.64 -13.70
N ARG A 22 3.56 -2.68 -13.12
CA ARG A 22 2.35 -2.96 -12.35
C ARG A 22 1.19 -3.30 -13.29
N SER A 23 0.55 -4.43 -13.05
CA SER A 23 -0.70 -4.77 -13.75
C SER A 23 -1.88 -3.96 -13.20
N CYS A 24 -2.63 -3.29 -14.08
CA CYS A 24 -3.85 -2.58 -13.72
C CYS A 24 -5.10 -3.31 -14.23
N ALA A 25 -6.13 -3.42 -13.42
CA ALA A 25 -7.43 -3.94 -13.85
C ALA A 25 -8.22 -2.85 -14.58
N ILE A 26 -8.80 -3.19 -15.72
CA ILE A 26 -9.57 -2.24 -16.55
C ILE A 26 -10.99 -2.11 -15.98
N LEU A 27 -11.50 -0.88 -15.94
CA LEU A 27 -12.88 -0.56 -15.58
C LEU A 27 -13.88 -1.18 -16.59
N PRO A 28 -15.09 -1.55 -16.17
CA PRO A 28 -16.16 -1.89 -17.09
C PRO A 28 -16.46 -0.75 -18.08
N ILE A 29 -16.82 -1.09 -19.32
CA ILE A 29 -17.07 -0.10 -20.40
C ILE A 29 -18.02 1.02 -19.96
N TYR A 30 -19.13 0.68 -19.28
CA TYR A 30 -20.11 1.67 -18.82
C TYR A 30 -19.58 2.68 -17.78
N MET A 31 -18.46 2.39 -17.12
CA MET A 31 -17.78 3.32 -16.22
C MET A 31 -16.80 4.21 -16.98
N ILE A 32 -16.08 3.65 -17.96
CA ILE A 32 -15.17 4.40 -18.84
C ILE A 32 -15.92 5.45 -19.66
N ASP A 33 -17.11 5.11 -20.17
CA ASP A 33 -17.94 6.05 -20.95
C ASP A 33 -18.39 7.29 -20.14
N LYS A 34 -18.35 7.23 -18.80
CA LYS A 34 -18.70 8.34 -17.92
C LYS A 34 -17.51 9.22 -17.53
N ASP A 35 -16.32 8.63 -17.49
CA ASP A 35 -15.05 9.27 -17.15
C ASP A 35 -13.92 8.57 -17.93
N ASN A 36 -13.43 9.25 -18.97
CA ASN A 36 -12.50 8.68 -19.94
C ASN A 36 -11.03 9.03 -19.64
N ASP A 37 -10.73 9.70 -18.52
CA ASP A 37 -9.38 10.14 -18.22
C ASP A 37 -8.48 8.98 -17.75
N ASN A 38 -9.03 8.03 -16.98
CA ASN A 38 -8.30 6.86 -16.50
C ASN A 38 -9.17 5.58 -16.51
N PRO A 39 -8.94 4.63 -17.46
CA PRO A 39 -9.77 3.44 -17.59
C PRO A 39 -9.39 2.31 -16.61
N TYR A 40 -8.54 2.57 -15.60
CA TYR A 40 -8.02 1.56 -14.70
C TYR A 40 -8.54 1.73 -13.27
N TYR A 41 -8.77 0.62 -12.57
CA TYR A 41 -8.99 0.63 -11.13
C TYR A 41 -7.72 1.03 -10.39
N ASP A 42 -7.86 1.89 -9.38
CA ASP A 42 -6.77 2.22 -8.47
C ASP A 42 -6.30 0.98 -7.69
N ASP A 43 -5.00 0.69 -7.82
CA ASP A 43 -4.35 -0.39 -7.10
C ASP A 43 -4.12 -0.02 -5.62
N THR A 44 -3.60 -0.99 -4.86
CA THR A 44 -3.38 -0.81 -3.41
C THR A 44 -2.28 0.19 -3.09
N ILE A 45 -1.26 0.34 -3.92
CA ILE A 45 -0.19 1.33 -3.73
C ILE A 45 -0.73 2.73 -4.01
N MET A 46 -1.49 2.92 -5.09
CA MET A 46 -2.17 4.20 -5.39
C MET A 46 -3.07 4.62 -4.23
N LYS A 47 -3.91 3.72 -3.74
CA LYS A 47 -4.75 3.96 -2.55
C LYS A 47 -3.95 4.29 -1.29
N TYR A 48 -2.78 3.69 -1.11
CA TYR A 48 -1.90 4.03 0.01
C TYR A 48 -1.29 5.43 -0.13
N MET A 49 -0.91 5.85 -1.33
CA MET A 49 -0.41 7.23 -1.56
C MET A 49 -1.52 8.26 -1.36
N SER A 50 -2.76 7.90 -1.69
CA SER A 50 -3.95 8.73 -1.52
C SER A 50 -4.52 8.76 -0.10
N ARG A 51 -3.94 8.02 0.86
CA ARG A 51 -4.48 7.86 2.22
C ARG A 51 -4.78 9.21 2.92
N PRO A 52 -5.67 9.27 3.92
CA PRO A 52 -6.01 10.52 4.60
C PRO A 52 -4.78 11.24 5.18
N GLN A 53 -4.77 12.58 5.13
CA GLN A 53 -3.68 13.42 5.65
C GLN A 53 -3.82 13.62 7.16
N LEU A 54 -3.37 12.63 7.93
CA LEU A 54 -3.43 12.62 9.39
C LEU A 54 -2.08 12.16 9.95
N PRO A 55 -1.55 12.81 11.01
CA PRO A 55 -0.25 12.45 11.58
C PRO A 55 -0.11 10.96 11.96
N GLU A 56 -1.18 10.34 12.43
CA GLU A 56 -1.20 8.90 12.78
C GLU A 56 -1.13 7.96 11.56
N ILE A 57 -1.62 8.41 10.41
CA ILE A 57 -1.61 7.65 9.14
C ILE A 57 -0.35 7.96 8.31
N ASP A 58 0.17 9.18 8.45
CA ASP A 58 1.40 9.64 7.78
C ASP A 58 2.60 8.76 8.08
N GLN A 59 2.70 8.30 9.33
CA GLN A 59 3.82 7.51 9.82
C GLN A 59 3.74 6.02 9.46
N LEU A 60 2.63 5.57 8.87
CA LEU A 60 2.43 4.15 8.55
C LEU A 60 3.11 3.78 7.24
N THR A 61 3.84 2.67 7.25
CA THR A 61 4.31 2.04 6.01
C THR A 61 3.14 1.43 5.25
N TYR A 62 3.37 1.09 3.99
CA TYR A 62 2.38 0.46 3.13
C TYR A 62 1.68 -0.76 3.77
N PRO A 63 2.38 -1.76 4.33
CA PRO A 63 1.72 -2.88 5.00
C PRO A 63 0.96 -2.46 6.26
N GLN A 64 1.56 -1.62 7.11
CA GLN A 64 0.94 -1.19 8.37
C GLN A 64 -0.40 -0.47 8.15
N TYR A 65 -0.50 0.30 7.07
CA TYR A 65 -1.74 0.98 6.70
C TYR A 65 -2.86 -0.04 6.42
N TYR A 66 -2.60 -1.07 5.61
CA TYR A 66 -3.60 -2.09 5.28
C TYR A 66 -3.89 -3.08 6.40
N GLU A 67 -2.93 -3.30 7.29
CA GLU A 67 -3.08 -4.07 8.52
C GLU A 67 -4.10 -3.39 9.44
N ARG A 68 -4.03 -2.07 9.57
CA ARG A 68 -4.81 -1.28 10.54
C ARG A 68 -6.09 -0.66 9.98
N TYR A 69 -6.19 -0.44 8.68
CA TYR A 69 -7.33 0.25 8.07
C TYR A 69 -7.98 -0.61 6.98
N SER A 70 -9.30 -0.48 6.86
CA SER A 70 -10.10 -0.96 5.74
C SER A 70 -10.46 0.21 4.84
N ILE A 71 -10.44 -0.02 3.53
CA ILE A 71 -10.70 0.99 2.51
C ILE A 71 -11.77 0.45 1.58
N THR A 72 -12.88 1.18 1.42
CA THR A 72 -14.01 0.78 0.57
C THR A 72 -14.51 1.97 -0.25
N PRO A 73 -14.91 1.77 -1.51
CA PRO A 73 -15.50 2.84 -2.32
C PRO A 73 -16.95 3.16 -1.89
N SER A 74 -17.60 2.21 -1.22
CA SER A 74 -18.97 2.34 -0.71
C SER A 74 -18.96 2.59 0.79
N SER A 75 -20.00 3.30 1.27
CA SER A 75 -20.21 3.54 2.69
C SER A 75 -20.23 2.20 3.44
N PRO A 76 -19.51 2.09 4.58
CA PRO A 76 -19.54 0.88 5.38
C PRO A 76 -20.95 0.60 5.92
N ASP A 77 -21.34 -0.68 5.95
CA ASP A 77 -22.68 -1.12 6.37
C ASP A 77 -22.98 -0.84 7.86
N THR A 78 -21.94 -0.79 8.67
CA THR A 78 -22.02 -0.44 10.09
C THR A 78 -21.40 0.94 10.29
N THR A 79 -22.02 1.80 11.10
CA THR A 79 -21.46 3.09 11.51
C THR A 79 -20.22 2.87 12.37
N PRO A 80 -19.00 3.02 11.81
CA PRO A 80 -17.79 3.01 12.61
C PRO A 80 -17.77 4.31 13.42
N HIS A 81 -17.10 4.31 14.57
CA HIS A 81 -17.01 5.51 15.40
C HIS A 81 -16.30 6.67 14.66
N GLN A 82 -15.41 6.35 13.72
CA GLN A 82 -14.71 7.33 12.92
C GLN A 82 -14.49 6.81 11.50
N ILE A 83 -14.89 7.64 10.53
CA ILE A 83 -14.72 7.43 9.10
C ILE A 83 -13.86 8.57 8.58
N TYR A 84 -12.82 8.23 7.83
CA TYR A 84 -12.01 9.19 7.08
C TYR A 84 -12.26 9.01 5.59
N HIS A 85 -11.87 10.02 4.81
CA HIS A 85 -11.84 9.94 3.35
C HIS A 85 -10.41 10.09 2.86
N ASP A 86 -10.03 9.25 1.91
CA ASP A 86 -8.79 9.39 1.16
C ASP A 86 -8.97 10.40 0.01
N SER A 87 -7.90 10.75 -0.71
CA SER A 87 -7.97 11.70 -1.82
C SER A 87 -8.69 11.15 -3.06
N LEU A 88 -8.99 9.86 -3.08
CA LEU A 88 -9.78 9.17 -4.12
C LEU A 88 -11.25 9.03 -3.68
N ASN A 89 -11.63 9.70 -2.57
CA ASN A 89 -12.95 9.67 -1.98
C ASN A 89 -13.41 8.28 -1.48
N ASN A 90 -12.50 7.34 -1.25
CA ASN A 90 -12.81 6.08 -0.58
C ASN A 90 -13.03 6.31 0.92
N TYR A 91 -13.89 5.49 1.51
CA TYR A 91 -14.10 5.40 2.95
C TYR A 91 -12.93 4.64 3.58
N VAL A 92 -12.26 5.27 4.54
CA VAL A 92 -11.15 4.70 5.29
C VAL A 92 -11.55 4.57 6.75
N VAL A 93 -11.51 3.34 7.27
CA VAL A 93 -12.00 3.01 8.60
C VAL A 93 -10.93 2.22 9.35
N LYS A 94 -10.67 2.59 10.60
CA LYS A 94 -9.75 1.85 11.47
C LYS A 94 -10.37 0.50 11.85
N ARG A 95 -9.62 -0.57 11.70
CA ARG A 95 -10.06 -1.93 12.06
C ARG A 95 -10.06 -2.11 13.57
N SER A 96 -10.99 -2.91 14.06
CA SER A 96 -11.01 -3.38 15.45
C SER A 96 -9.95 -4.45 15.74
N LYS A 97 -9.57 -5.21 14.71
CA LYS A 97 -8.50 -6.21 14.75
C LYS A 97 -7.61 -6.05 13.52
N GLU A 98 -6.30 -6.02 13.74
CA GLU A 98 -5.30 -6.01 12.68
C GLU A 98 -5.39 -7.30 11.84
N ILE A 99 -5.06 -7.20 10.55
CA ILE A 99 -5.09 -8.33 9.62
C ILE A 99 -3.68 -8.68 9.16
N ILE A 100 -3.47 -9.94 8.77
CA ILE A 100 -2.16 -10.38 8.30
C ILE A 100 -1.95 -9.89 6.87
N ILE A 101 -0.87 -9.14 6.67
CA ILE A 101 -0.44 -8.69 5.35
C ILE A 101 0.61 -9.63 4.77
N ARG A 102 0.41 -10.04 3.52
CA ARG A 102 1.37 -10.83 2.73
C ARG A 102 1.72 -10.12 1.44
N HIS A 103 2.88 -10.43 0.90
CA HIS A 103 3.38 -9.95 -0.37
C HIS A 103 4.27 -11.02 -1.00
N ARG A 104 4.58 -10.87 -2.28
CA ARG A 104 5.50 -11.77 -2.99
C ARG A 104 6.88 -11.72 -2.34
N PHE A 105 7.52 -12.87 -2.15
CA PHE A 105 8.91 -12.92 -1.72
C PHE A 105 9.83 -12.53 -2.88
N LEU A 106 10.68 -11.53 -2.67
CA LEU A 106 11.73 -11.10 -3.60
C LEU A 106 13.09 -11.18 -2.90
N ARG A 107 14.12 -11.43 -3.69
CA ARG A 107 15.53 -11.47 -3.25
C ARG A 107 16.31 -10.37 -3.94
N ILE A 108 17.52 -10.12 -3.45
CA ILE A 108 18.39 -9.07 -4.02
C ILE A 108 18.70 -9.28 -5.51
N GLU A 109 18.68 -10.53 -5.99
CA GLU A 109 18.86 -10.86 -7.41
C GLU A 109 17.70 -10.40 -8.30
N ASP A 110 16.52 -10.13 -7.72
CA ASP A 110 15.37 -9.56 -8.43
C ASP A 110 15.52 -8.05 -8.71
N GLY A 111 16.64 -7.45 -8.29
CA GLY A 111 17.07 -6.10 -8.67
C GLY A 111 16.10 -5.01 -8.20
N GLU A 112 15.68 -4.13 -9.13
CA GLU A 112 14.83 -2.98 -8.81
C GLU A 112 13.49 -3.36 -8.18
N LEU A 113 12.92 -4.53 -8.52
CA LEU A 113 11.70 -5.03 -7.89
C LEU A 113 11.89 -5.21 -6.37
N PHE A 114 13.04 -5.78 -5.99
CA PHE A 114 13.39 -6.00 -4.60
C PHE A 114 13.56 -4.68 -3.85
N PHE A 115 14.35 -3.75 -4.40
CA PHE A 115 14.60 -2.46 -3.72
C PHE A 115 13.32 -1.63 -3.59
N TYR A 116 12.47 -1.60 -4.62
CA TYR A 116 11.17 -0.96 -4.53
C TYR A 116 10.29 -1.58 -3.44
N GLN A 117 10.22 -2.91 -3.38
CA GLN A 117 9.50 -3.60 -2.31
C GLN A 117 10.06 -3.25 -0.93
N GLN A 118 11.38 -3.20 -0.75
CA GLN A 118 11.97 -2.83 0.54
C GLN A 118 11.62 -1.40 0.95
N LEU A 119 11.57 -0.46 0.00
CA LEU A 119 11.12 0.91 0.28
C LEU A 119 9.65 0.94 0.70
N LEU A 120 8.75 0.24 0.00
CA LEU A 120 7.33 0.13 0.37
C LEU A 120 7.13 -0.41 1.80
N LEU A 121 7.89 -1.45 2.15
CA LEU A 121 7.72 -2.14 3.43
C LEU A 121 8.23 -1.33 4.63
N ASN A 122 9.28 -0.53 4.43
CA ASN A 122 10.05 0.06 5.53
C ASN A 122 9.99 1.59 5.59
N VAL A 123 9.58 2.27 4.51
CA VAL A 123 9.64 3.73 4.42
C VAL A 123 8.23 4.30 4.22
N PRO A 124 7.69 5.05 5.19
CA PRO A 124 6.43 5.75 5.01
C PRO A 124 6.63 6.92 4.06
N VAL A 125 5.88 6.94 2.96
CA VAL A 125 5.96 8.03 1.96
C VAL A 125 4.58 8.46 1.47
N ARG A 126 4.49 9.60 0.79
CA ARG A 126 3.22 10.16 0.29
C ARG A 126 3.09 10.11 -1.22
N SER A 127 4.19 9.94 -1.92
CA SER A 127 4.18 9.85 -3.37
C SER A 127 5.21 8.85 -3.86
N GLU A 128 5.01 8.38 -5.09
CA GLU A 128 5.99 7.55 -5.78
C GLU A 128 7.35 8.28 -5.95
N ALA A 129 7.32 9.61 -6.11
CA ALA A 129 8.53 10.41 -6.25
C ALA A 129 9.41 10.36 -4.99
N ASP A 130 8.81 10.16 -3.82
CA ASP A 130 9.55 10.06 -2.54
C ASP A 130 10.42 8.80 -2.47
N TYR A 131 10.11 7.77 -3.28
CA TYR A 131 10.92 6.55 -3.41
C TYR A 131 12.14 6.70 -4.31
N LYS A 132 12.37 7.90 -4.83
CA LYS A 132 13.60 8.27 -5.52
C LYS A 132 14.25 9.48 -4.84
N ILE A 133 15.52 9.74 -5.13
CA ILE A 133 16.18 11.00 -4.72
C ILE A 133 16.02 12.01 -5.86
N THR A 134 16.23 11.56 -7.10
CA THR A 134 15.98 12.30 -8.33
C THR A 134 15.14 11.45 -9.29
N PRO A 135 14.42 12.05 -10.27
CA PRO A 135 13.57 11.29 -11.18
C PRO A 135 14.28 10.16 -11.94
N ASP A 136 15.55 10.39 -12.28
CA ASP A 136 16.39 9.50 -13.09
C ASP A 136 17.09 8.40 -12.27
N GLU A 137 17.06 8.49 -10.94
CA GLU A 137 17.68 7.49 -10.06
C GLU A 137 16.84 6.21 -9.89
N THR A 138 17.54 5.18 -9.42
CA THR A 138 17.02 3.85 -9.12
C THR A 138 16.48 3.75 -7.70
N TYR A 139 15.59 2.78 -7.46
CA TYR A 139 15.13 2.46 -6.11
C TYR A 139 16.27 1.92 -5.25
N ARG A 140 17.25 1.24 -5.86
CA ARG A 140 18.46 0.77 -5.19
C ARG A 140 19.25 1.91 -4.56
N GLU A 141 19.47 3.00 -5.29
CA GLU A 141 20.22 4.15 -4.80
C GLU A 141 19.51 4.81 -3.62
N LYS A 142 18.19 5.03 -3.73
CA LYS A 142 17.38 5.51 -2.60
C LYS A 142 17.50 4.59 -1.40
N PHE A 143 17.34 3.28 -1.58
CA PHE A 143 17.44 2.32 -0.49
C PHE A 143 18.81 2.38 0.21
N LEU A 144 19.90 2.40 -0.55
CA LEU A 144 21.26 2.48 -0.01
C LEU A 144 21.56 3.81 0.69
N SER A 145 20.91 4.91 0.29
CA SER A 145 21.02 6.19 1.00
C SER A 145 20.39 6.16 2.39
N LEU A 146 19.31 5.39 2.57
CA LEU A 146 18.58 5.26 3.83
C LEU A 146 19.21 4.21 4.75
N TYR A 147 19.76 3.15 4.15
CA TYR A 147 20.39 2.03 4.83
C TYR A 147 21.82 1.86 4.30
N PRO A 148 22.73 2.79 4.61
CA PRO A 148 24.12 2.67 4.20
C PRO A 148 24.69 1.39 4.80
N VAL A 149 25.27 0.55 3.94
CA VAL A 149 25.97 -0.65 4.39
C VAL A 149 27.13 -0.17 5.24
N THR A 150 27.03 -0.34 6.55
CA THR A 150 28.18 -0.14 7.44
C THR A 150 29.13 -1.29 7.19
N LEU A 151 30.05 -1.11 6.24
CA LEU A 151 31.24 -1.93 6.14
C LEU A 151 32.07 -1.61 7.38
N THR A 152 31.84 -2.37 8.45
CA THR A 152 32.84 -2.49 9.51
C THR A 152 33.91 -3.44 8.96
N PRO A 153 35.18 -2.98 8.84
CA PRO A 153 36.28 -3.82 8.38
C PRO A 153 36.59 -4.96 9.34
#